data_AF-A0A934CLC8-F1
#
_entry.id   AF-A0A934CLC8-F1
#
_cell.length_a   1.000
_cell.length_b   1.000
_cell.length_c   1.000
_cell.angle_alpha   90.00
_cell.angle_beta   90.00
_cell.angle_gamma   90.00
#
_symmetry.space_group_name_H-M   'P 1'
#
loop_
_entity.id
_entity.type
_entity.pdbx_description
1 polymer ?
#
loop_
_entity_poly.entity_id
_entity_poly.type
_entity_poly.pdbx_seq_one_letter_code
_entity_poly.pdbx_strand_id
1 'polypeptide(L)'
;FAARLQELDPSNDFFENLCAAVEAVYNRVRGAYSVTGVIAGKGMFAFRDPHGIRPLVCGVRRRTDGAVDYIFSSENTMYYPLGFTLQGNVQPAELVYINEKGEMYSRILRHEAFTPCIFEYVYFARPDSVVNNVSVYRARLRMGQNLARRWIAKYPQMRPDIVIPVPFTSNTAALAMAHELGVRYSEGLYKNQFVGRTFIMPGQAERQRSVLRKLSPQEIEISGKTVLLVDDSIVRGTTSKEVVRLVRDAGAKQVYFVSACPPVVAPCFYGVDFPTAAELIAARHNEEQIRDFIGADILMYQTIDDLVEAVTRKGDHNIKRPCMACLDKWYVTGDVTEEQKSVLGKKWVTNI
;
A
#
# COMPACT_ATOMS: atom_id res chain seq x y z
N PHE A 1 -15.96 19.07 11.74
CA PHE A 1 -15.29 19.05 13.05
C PHE A 1 -15.34 20.41 13.72
N ALA A 2 -14.52 21.40 13.31
CA ALA A 2 -14.42 22.70 13.99
C ALA A 2 -15.76 23.44 14.16
N ALA A 3 -16.58 23.51 13.09
CA ALA A 3 -17.91 24.13 13.15
C ALA A 3 -18.79 23.49 14.24
N ARG A 4 -18.80 22.16 14.33
CA ARG A 4 -19.59 21.47 15.36
C ARG A 4 -19.04 21.72 16.76
N LEU A 5 -17.72 21.76 16.92
CA LEU A 5 -17.08 22.00 18.21
C LEU A 5 -17.41 23.40 18.77
N GLN A 6 -17.57 24.40 17.90
CA GLN A 6 -17.94 25.77 18.29
C GLN A 6 -19.38 25.91 18.76
N GLU A 7 -20.28 25.02 18.33
CA GLU A 7 -21.71 25.03 18.71
C GLU A 7 -21.97 24.35 20.07
N LEU A 8 -21.00 23.62 20.60
CA LEU A 8 -21.16 22.86 21.85
C LEU A 8 -20.92 23.75 23.07
N ASP A 9 -21.63 23.47 24.15
CA ASP A 9 -21.54 24.23 25.38
C ASP A 9 -20.11 24.16 25.96
N PRO A 10 -19.40 25.30 26.11
CA PRO A 10 -18.02 25.31 26.60
C PRO A 10 -17.91 24.94 28.09
N SER A 11 -19.02 24.89 28.83
CA SER A 11 -19.05 24.44 30.23
C SER A 11 -19.00 22.92 30.39
N ASN A 12 -19.30 22.17 29.32
CA ASN A 12 -19.16 20.71 29.31
C ASN A 12 -17.69 20.29 29.38
N ASP A 13 -17.46 19.04 29.80
CA ASP A 13 -16.15 18.42 29.69
C ASP A 13 -15.63 18.50 28.25
N PHE A 14 -14.39 18.96 28.10
CA PHE A 14 -13.84 19.25 26.78
C PHE A 14 -13.67 17.98 25.94
N PHE A 15 -13.34 16.85 26.56
CA PHE A 15 -13.21 15.58 25.85
C PHE A 15 -14.58 15.07 25.38
N GLU A 16 -15.65 15.26 26.15
CA GLU A 16 -17.03 14.99 25.69
C GLU A 16 -17.40 15.84 24.47
N ASN A 17 -17.05 17.12 24.48
CA ASN A 17 -17.29 17.99 23.33
C ASN A 17 -16.51 17.54 22.08
N LEU A 18 -15.26 17.08 22.25
CA LEU A 18 -14.49 16.48 21.15
C LEU A 18 -15.15 15.21 20.62
N CYS A 19 -15.62 14.32 21.50
CA CYS A 19 -16.33 13.10 21.11
C CYS A 19 -17.57 13.45 20.26
N ALA A 20 -18.40 14.38 20.70
CA ALA A 20 -19.57 14.83 19.96
C ALA A 20 -19.21 15.47 18.60
N ALA A 21 -18.12 16.22 18.54
CA ALA A 21 -17.65 16.84 17.30
C ALA A 21 -17.12 15.81 16.28
N VAL A 22 -16.42 14.77 16.73
CA VAL A 22 -15.98 13.65 15.88
C VAL A 22 -17.17 12.80 15.44
N GLU A 23 -18.13 12.53 16.32
CA GLU A 23 -19.34 11.78 15.97
C GLU A 23 -20.14 12.46 14.85
N ALA A 24 -20.21 13.81 14.87
CA ALA A 24 -20.79 14.57 13.77
C ALA A 24 -20.00 14.45 12.45
N VAL A 25 -18.67 14.27 12.50
CA VAL A 25 -17.87 13.96 11.31
C VAL A 25 -18.24 12.58 10.79
N TYR A 26 -18.31 11.57 11.65
CA TYR A 26 -18.70 10.21 11.26
C TYR A 26 -20.11 10.13 10.69
N ASN A 27 -21.01 11.03 11.08
CA ASN A 27 -22.34 11.14 10.48
C ASN A 27 -22.31 11.73 9.07
N ARG A 28 -21.46 12.73 8.81
CA ARG A 28 -21.46 13.50 7.56
C ARG A 28 -20.49 12.99 6.50
N VAL A 29 -19.38 12.40 6.92
CA VAL A 29 -18.27 12.00 6.05
C VAL A 29 -18.25 10.48 5.94
N ARG A 30 -18.21 9.99 4.71
CA ARG A 30 -17.95 8.59 4.35
C ARG A 30 -16.67 8.55 3.53
N GLY A 31 -15.83 7.56 3.80
CA GLY A 31 -14.52 7.44 3.18
C GLY A 31 -13.47 6.91 4.16
N ALA A 32 -12.20 7.19 3.86
CA ALA A 32 -11.06 6.75 4.63
C ALA A 32 -10.19 7.93 5.04
N TYR A 33 -9.82 8.00 6.32
CA TYR A 33 -9.05 9.13 6.85
C TYR A 33 -8.37 8.78 8.18
N SER A 34 -7.17 9.31 8.34
CA SER A 34 -6.44 9.38 9.61
C SER A 34 -6.18 10.87 9.86
N VAL A 35 -6.71 11.40 10.95
CA VAL A 35 -6.69 12.83 11.23
C VAL A 35 -5.88 13.06 12.50
N THR A 36 -4.95 14.01 12.44
CA THR A 36 -4.29 14.59 13.61
C THR A 36 -4.49 16.10 13.57
N GLY A 37 -4.59 16.72 14.74
CA GLY A 37 -4.78 18.17 14.83
C GLY A 37 -4.43 18.72 16.20
N VAL A 38 -4.29 20.04 16.26
CA VAL A 38 -4.02 20.78 17.49
C VAL A 38 -5.10 21.83 17.67
N ILE A 39 -5.55 22.00 18.91
CA ILE A 39 -6.47 23.05 19.31
C ILE A 39 -5.71 23.97 20.26
N ALA A 40 -5.58 25.24 19.87
CA ALA A 40 -4.84 26.24 20.63
C ALA A 40 -5.39 26.37 22.06
N GLY A 41 -4.51 26.37 23.04
CA GLY A 41 -4.88 26.47 24.47
C GLY A 41 -5.62 25.25 25.03
N LYS A 42 -5.49 24.08 24.36
CA LYS A 42 -6.17 22.83 24.77
C LYS A 42 -5.25 21.61 24.65
N GLY A 43 -4.75 21.32 23.46
CA GLY A 43 -3.94 20.13 23.22
C GLY A 43 -4.04 19.58 21.81
N MET A 44 -3.60 18.34 21.62
CA MET A 44 -3.66 17.64 20.33
C MET A 44 -4.67 16.50 20.34
N PHE A 45 -5.25 16.19 19.19
CA PHE A 45 -6.13 15.06 19.01
C PHE A 45 -5.73 14.24 17.78
N ALA A 46 -6.12 12.97 17.81
CA ALA A 46 -5.98 12.04 16.71
C ALA A 46 -7.24 11.18 16.59
N PHE A 47 -7.78 10.99 15.40
CA PHE A 47 -8.86 10.03 15.18
C PHE A 47 -8.79 9.39 13.81
N ARG A 48 -9.45 8.24 13.67
CA ARG A 48 -9.46 7.43 12.45
C ARG A 48 -10.87 7.24 11.91
N ASP A 49 -11.00 6.93 10.62
CA ASP A 49 -12.28 6.54 10.04
C ASP A 49 -12.85 5.29 10.73
N PRO A 50 -14.19 5.09 10.73
CA PRO A 50 -14.82 3.98 11.45
C PRO A 50 -14.38 2.59 11.00
N HIS A 51 -13.88 2.42 9.77
CA HIS A 51 -13.41 1.13 9.25
C HIS A 51 -11.90 0.93 9.43
N GLY A 52 -11.17 1.94 9.92
CA GLY A 52 -9.73 1.91 10.09
C GLY A 52 -8.98 1.68 8.77
N ILE A 53 -9.40 2.30 7.67
CA ILE A 53 -8.85 2.00 6.34
C ILE A 53 -7.42 2.56 6.18
N ARG A 54 -7.19 3.83 6.50
CA ARG A 54 -5.84 4.46 6.46
C ARG A 54 -5.10 4.20 7.76
N PRO A 55 -3.79 3.92 7.77
CA PRO A 55 -3.07 3.62 9.01
C PRO A 55 -2.88 4.88 9.87
N LEU A 56 -2.83 4.68 11.20
CA LEU A 56 -2.48 5.71 12.18
C LEU A 56 -1.92 5.01 13.43
N VAL A 57 -0.64 5.23 13.70
CA VAL A 57 0.09 4.65 14.83
C VAL A 57 0.39 5.70 15.88
N CYS A 58 0.53 5.25 17.14
CA CYS A 58 0.92 6.04 18.29
C CYS A 58 2.26 5.54 18.84
N GLY A 59 3.17 6.47 19.09
CA GLY A 59 4.43 6.22 19.79
C GLY A 59 4.56 7.05 21.05
N VAL A 60 5.38 6.58 21.99
CA VAL A 60 5.67 7.28 23.25
C VAL A 60 7.16 7.41 23.47
N ARG A 61 7.54 8.49 24.15
CA ARG A 61 8.90 8.68 24.67
C ARG A 61 8.81 9.20 26.10
N ARG A 62 9.43 8.47 27.03
CA ARG A 62 9.54 8.92 28.43
C ARG A 62 10.67 9.94 28.54
N ARG A 63 10.37 11.09 29.14
CA ARG A 63 11.32 12.15 29.44
C ARG A 63 12.06 11.88 30.75
N THR A 64 13.17 12.58 30.96
CA THR A 64 13.99 12.47 32.17
C THR A 64 13.28 12.99 33.43
N ASP A 65 12.32 13.91 33.27
CA ASP A 65 11.47 14.44 34.33
C ASP A 65 10.24 13.56 34.64
N GLY A 66 10.13 12.40 33.99
CA GLY A 66 9.01 11.46 34.15
C GLY A 66 7.79 11.74 33.26
N ALA A 67 7.78 12.86 32.51
CA ALA A 67 6.70 13.14 31.56
C ALA A 67 6.74 12.21 30.34
N VAL A 68 5.63 12.11 29.62
CA VAL A 68 5.51 11.29 28.40
C VAL A 68 5.21 12.17 27.21
N ASP A 69 6.07 12.11 26.19
CA ASP A 69 5.78 12.69 24.88
C ASP A 69 5.03 11.66 24.04
N TYR A 70 4.04 12.12 23.28
CA TYR A 70 3.29 11.31 22.33
C TYR A 70 3.60 11.75 20.90
N ILE A 71 3.62 10.79 19.97
CA ILE A 71 3.72 11.04 18.53
C ILE A 71 2.66 10.21 17.80
N PHE A 72 2.01 10.83 16.83
CA PHE A 72 1.07 10.14 15.93
C PHE A 72 1.55 10.29 14.50
N SER A 73 1.51 9.21 13.74
CA SER A 73 1.97 9.19 12.35
C SER A 73 1.28 8.07 11.57
N SER A 74 1.29 8.14 10.24
CA SER A 74 0.74 7.05 9.41
C SER A 74 1.54 5.74 9.57
N GLU A 75 2.85 5.85 9.81
CA GLU A 75 3.80 4.74 9.94
C GLU A 75 4.79 5.03 11.08
N ASN A 76 5.40 4.00 11.66
CA ASN A 76 6.31 4.12 12.80
C ASN A 76 7.80 4.24 12.42
N THR A 77 8.15 4.41 11.14
CA THR A 77 9.54 4.35 10.66
C THR A 77 10.47 5.40 11.27
N MET A 78 9.92 6.56 11.63
CA MET A 78 10.69 7.65 12.22
C MET A 78 10.85 7.52 13.75
N TYR A 79 10.25 6.51 14.39
CA TYR A 79 10.23 6.43 15.85
C TYR A 79 11.62 6.16 16.43
N TYR A 80 12.35 5.22 15.83
CA TYR A 80 13.70 4.89 16.27
C TYR A 80 14.66 6.10 16.29
N PRO A 81 14.85 6.86 15.18
CA PRO A 81 15.74 8.02 15.21
C PRO A 81 15.24 9.17 16.10
N LEU A 82 13.95 9.24 16.42
CA LEU A 82 13.38 10.26 17.31
C LEU A 82 13.31 9.83 18.79
N GLY A 83 13.71 8.59 19.10
CA GLY A 83 13.68 8.03 20.45
C GLY A 83 12.29 7.65 20.96
N PHE A 84 11.33 7.42 20.07
CA PHE A 84 9.99 6.94 20.42
C PHE A 84 9.92 5.41 20.33
N THR A 85 9.12 4.81 21.20
CA THR A 85 8.74 3.40 21.13
C THR A 85 7.31 3.30 20.58
N LEU A 86 7.05 2.29 19.75
CA LEU A 86 5.69 2.04 19.25
C LEU A 86 4.79 1.60 20.42
N GLN A 87 3.75 2.37 20.71
CA GLN A 87 2.73 2.03 21.72
C GLN A 87 1.61 1.18 21.10
N GLY A 88 1.20 1.49 19.87
CA GLY A 88 0.12 0.77 19.20
C GLY A 88 -0.49 1.54 18.03
N ASN A 89 -1.72 1.17 17.69
CA ASN A 89 -2.50 1.79 16.61
C ASN A 89 -3.67 2.55 17.20
N VAL A 90 -4.02 3.70 16.59
CA VAL A 90 -5.32 4.31 16.80
C VAL A 90 -6.36 3.38 16.16
N GLN A 91 -7.28 2.90 16.99
CA GLN A 91 -8.32 1.94 16.63
C GLN A 91 -9.35 2.59 15.68
N PRO A 92 -10.11 1.77 14.93
CA PRO A 92 -11.22 2.28 14.12
C PRO A 92 -12.22 3.06 14.98
N ALA A 93 -12.63 4.23 14.51
CA ALA A 93 -13.48 5.18 15.24
C ALA A 93 -12.96 5.65 16.61
N GLU A 94 -11.69 5.43 16.94
CA GLU A 94 -11.10 5.93 18.18
C GLU A 94 -10.73 7.41 18.04
N LEU A 95 -11.15 8.19 19.02
CA LEU A 95 -10.63 9.52 19.27
C LEU A 95 -9.66 9.45 20.44
N VAL A 96 -8.42 9.88 20.20
CA VAL A 96 -7.40 10.11 21.21
C VAL A 96 -7.19 11.61 21.37
N TYR A 97 -7.11 12.08 22.61
CA TYR A 97 -6.83 13.47 22.96
C TYR A 97 -5.72 13.53 24.00
N ILE A 98 -4.71 14.36 23.74
CA ILE A 98 -3.63 14.67 24.68
C ILE A 98 -3.76 16.14 25.06
N ASN A 99 -4.05 16.41 26.34
CA ASN A 99 -4.17 17.78 26.81
C ASN A 99 -2.80 18.46 27.00
N GLU A 100 -2.79 19.77 27.29
CA GLU A 100 -1.56 20.55 27.54
C GLU A 100 -0.71 20.05 28.72
N LYS A 101 -1.27 19.23 29.61
CA LYS A 101 -0.54 18.59 30.73
C LYS A 101 0.11 17.26 30.34
N GLY A 102 -0.15 16.75 29.14
CA GLY A 102 0.33 15.44 28.68
C GLY A 102 -0.54 14.25 29.12
N GLU A 103 -1.76 14.51 29.61
CA GLU A 103 -2.71 13.46 29.97
C GLU A 103 -3.45 12.96 28.73
N MET A 104 -3.48 11.64 28.55
CA MET A 104 -4.13 10.98 27.41
C MET A 104 -5.54 10.52 27.77
N TYR A 105 -6.50 10.89 26.92
CA TYR A 105 -7.88 10.44 26.94
C TYR A 105 -8.17 9.70 25.64
N SER A 106 -8.91 8.60 25.70
CA SER A 106 -9.31 7.87 24.50
C SER A 106 -10.72 7.28 24.62
N ARG A 107 -11.45 7.26 23.49
CA ARG A 107 -12.76 6.61 23.36
C ARG A 107 -12.98 6.12 21.94
N ILE A 108 -13.43 4.87 21.80
CA ILE A 108 -14.00 4.34 20.55
C ILE A 108 -15.45 4.81 20.46
N LEU A 109 -15.79 5.56 19.41
CA LEU A 109 -17.11 6.17 19.27
C LEU A 109 -18.09 5.31 18.44
N ARG A 110 -17.56 4.41 17.60
CA ARG A 110 -18.36 3.47 16.79
C ARG A 110 -17.70 2.10 16.71
N HIS A 111 -18.53 1.07 16.52
CA HIS A 111 -18.08 -0.31 16.34
C HIS A 111 -18.45 -0.80 14.94
N GLU A 112 -17.62 -0.44 13.95
CA GLU A 112 -17.73 -0.91 12.57
C GLU A 112 -16.71 -2.02 12.28
N ALA A 113 -16.84 -2.68 11.13
CA ALA A 113 -15.90 -3.71 10.72
C ALA A 113 -14.50 -3.12 10.46
N PHE A 114 -13.47 -3.67 11.13
CA PHE A 114 -12.08 -3.29 10.91
C PHE A 114 -11.55 -3.83 9.57
N THR A 115 -11.29 -2.91 8.65
CA THR A 115 -11.09 -3.19 7.22
C THR A 115 -9.87 -2.41 6.68
N PRO A 116 -8.64 -2.64 7.20
CA PRO A 116 -7.47 -1.85 6.82
C PRO A 116 -7.08 -2.04 5.35
N CYS A 117 -6.52 -1.01 4.74
CA CYS A 117 -6.08 -1.05 3.34
C CYS A 117 -5.03 -2.15 3.10
N ILE A 118 -5.33 -3.14 2.24
CA ILE A 118 -4.34 -4.17 1.88
C ILE A 118 -3.15 -3.58 1.12
N PHE A 119 -3.37 -2.48 0.39
CA PHE A 119 -2.37 -1.90 -0.51
C PHE A 119 -1.22 -1.21 0.24
N GLU A 120 -1.40 -0.90 1.53
CA GLU A 120 -0.31 -0.49 2.43
C GLU A 120 0.75 -1.60 2.51
N TYR A 121 0.31 -2.85 2.66
CA TYR A 121 1.22 -4.01 2.75
C TYR A 121 1.84 -4.37 1.40
N VAL A 122 1.08 -4.25 0.31
CA VAL A 122 1.57 -4.53 -1.06
C VAL A 122 2.67 -3.55 -1.45
N TYR A 123 2.41 -2.24 -1.33
CA TYR A 123 3.26 -1.22 -1.93
C TYR A 123 3.55 -0.01 -1.05
N PHE A 124 2.51 0.59 -0.45
CA PHE A 124 2.59 1.96 0.04
C PHE A 124 3.45 2.12 1.28
N ALA A 125 3.23 1.29 2.29
CA ALA A 125 3.97 1.39 3.54
C ALA A 125 5.41 0.93 3.35
N ARG A 126 6.32 1.54 4.10
CA ARG A 126 7.71 1.11 4.12
C ARG A 126 7.83 -0.28 4.78
N PRO A 127 8.79 -1.11 4.35
CA PRO A 127 8.94 -2.45 4.89
C PRO A 127 9.30 -2.47 6.39
N ASP A 128 9.98 -1.43 6.89
CA ASP A 128 10.34 -1.27 8.31
C ASP A 128 9.18 -0.81 9.20
N SER A 129 7.97 -0.68 8.64
CA SER A 129 6.76 -0.34 9.40
C SER A 129 6.04 -1.55 9.99
N VAL A 130 5.39 -1.31 11.12
CA VAL A 130 4.39 -2.17 11.75
C VAL A 130 3.09 -1.38 11.81
N VAL A 131 2.12 -1.77 10.98
CA VAL A 131 0.81 -1.12 10.91
C VAL A 131 -0.29 -2.13 11.19
N ASN A 132 -1.23 -1.76 12.04
CA ASN A 132 -2.31 -2.63 12.53
C ASN A 132 -1.78 -3.95 13.12
N ASN A 133 -0.67 -3.87 13.87
CA ASN A 133 0.03 -5.01 14.48
C ASN A 133 0.55 -6.05 13.46
N VAL A 134 0.68 -5.66 12.19
CA VAL A 134 1.26 -6.47 11.12
C VAL A 134 2.56 -5.82 10.65
N SER A 135 3.65 -6.59 10.67
CA SER A 135 4.92 -6.17 10.05
C SER A 135 4.78 -6.20 8.53
N VAL A 136 5.03 -5.05 7.88
CA VAL A 136 4.95 -4.91 6.42
C VAL A 136 6.00 -5.81 5.74
N TYR A 137 7.24 -5.80 6.21
CA TYR A 137 8.29 -6.68 5.71
C TYR A 137 7.91 -8.16 5.78
N ARG A 138 7.37 -8.63 6.91
CA ARG A 138 6.95 -10.03 7.06
C ARG A 138 5.77 -10.38 6.16
N ALA A 139 4.83 -9.46 5.94
CA ALA A 139 3.75 -9.65 4.98
C ALA A 139 4.29 -9.86 3.56
N ARG A 140 5.23 -9.02 3.11
CA ARG A 140 5.86 -9.13 1.78
C ARG A 140 6.67 -10.41 1.60
N LEU A 141 7.37 -10.88 2.64
CA LEU A 141 8.04 -12.19 2.60
C LEU A 141 7.03 -13.32 2.38
N ARG A 142 5.88 -13.29 3.08
CA ARG A 142 4.82 -14.29 2.94
C ARG A 142 4.18 -14.25 1.56
N MET A 143 4.01 -13.06 0.96
CA MET A 143 3.56 -12.93 -0.44
C MET A 143 4.48 -13.70 -1.38
N GLY A 144 5.81 -13.55 -1.24
CA GLY A 144 6.79 -14.28 -2.05
C GLY A 144 6.76 -15.80 -1.84
N GLN A 145 6.59 -16.25 -0.59
CA GLN A 145 6.42 -17.68 -0.29
C GLN A 145 5.17 -18.27 -0.94
N ASN A 146 4.04 -17.56 -0.87
CA ASN A 146 2.78 -18.00 -1.46
C ASN A 146 2.89 -18.05 -3.00
N LEU A 147 3.53 -17.05 -3.61
CA LEU A 147 3.82 -17.05 -5.04
C LEU A 147 4.70 -18.22 -5.48
N ALA A 148 5.75 -18.56 -4.72
CA ALA A 148 6.60 -19.70 -5.03
C ALA A 148 5.84 -21.03 -4.98
N ARG A 149 5.04 -21.26 -3.93
CA ARG A 149 4.21 -22.47 -3.80
C ARG A 149 3.22 -22.58 -4.95
N ARG A 150 2.60 -21.46 -5.32
CA ARG A 150 1.68 -21.39 -6.46
C ARG A 150 2.40 -21.67 -7.78
N TRP A 151 3.61 -21.14 -7.96
CA TRP A 151 4.45 -21.41 -9.12
C TRP A 151 4.76 -22.90 -9.25
N ILE A 152 5.22 -23.54 -8.17
CA ILE A 152 5.54 -24.98 -8.14
C ILE A 152 4.30 -25.82 -8.48
N ALA A 153 3.13 -25.44 -7.95
CA ALA A 153 1.88 -26.16 -8.23
C ALA A 153 1.41 -25.99 -9.68
N LYS A 154 1.49 -24.77 -10.25
CA LYS A 154 1.01 -24.46 -11.61
C LYS A 154 1.99 -24.88 -12.69
N TYR A 155 3.31 -24.82 -12.42
CA TYR A 155 4.38 -25.04 -13.38
C TYR A 155 5.51 -25.94 -12.81
N PRO A 156 5.21 -27.19 -12.42
CA PRO A 156 6.16 -28.05 -11.70
C PRO A 156 7.45 -28.36 -12.47
N GLN A 157 7.41 -28.32 -13.80
CA GLN A 157 8.57 -28.59 -14.68
C GLN A 157 9.30 -27.33 -15.14
N MET A 158 8.83 -26.13 -14.76
CA MET A 158 9.40 -24.86 -15.23
C MET A 158 10.11 -24.15 -14.09
N ARG A 159 11.38 -24.52 -13.89
CA ARG A 159 12.26 -23.81 -12.95
C ARG A 159 13.00 -22.69 -13.69
N PRO A 160 12.84 -21.41 -13.31
CA PRO A 160 13.63 -20.33 -13.89
C PRO A 160 15.11 -20.45 -13.46
N ASP A 161 16.00 -19.89 -14.26
CA ASP A 161 17.44 -19.86 -13.95
C ASP A 161 17.74 -18.81 -12.87
N ILE A 162 16.96 -17.72 -12.85
CA ILE A 162 17.17 -16.57 -11.96
C ILE A 162 15.85 -15.87 -11.65
N VAL A 163 15.73 -15.37 -10.42
CA VAL A 163 14.65 -14.47 -9.99
C VAL A 163 15.20 -13.07 -9.84
N ILE A 164 14.60 -12.11 -10.54
CA ILE A 164 15.01 -10.70 -10.55
C ILE A 164 13.81 -9.85 -10.09
N PRO A 165 13.93 -9.04 -9.02
CA PRO A 165 12.89 -8.09 -8.64
C PRO A 165 12.84 -6.90 -9.60
N VAL A 166 11.67 -6.30 -9.74
CA VAL A 166 11.51 -4.94 -10.23
C VAL A 166 11.66 -3.98 -9.04
N PRO A 167 12.79 -3.27 -8.90
CA PRO A 167 13.13 -2.58 -7.65
C PRO A 167 12.24 -1.38 -7.31
N PHE A 168 11.99 -1.08 -6.03
CA PHE A 168 12.57 -1.70 -4.82
C PHE A 168 11.57 -2.48 -3.97
N THR A 169 10.27 -2.22 -4.12
CA THR A 169 9.21 -2.80 -3.27
C THR A 169 9.18 -4.32 -3.38
N SER A 170 9.33 -4.84 -4.60
CA SER A 170 9.26 -6.28 -4.87
C SER A 170 10.48 -7.07 -4.38
N ASN A 171 11.60 -6.41 -4.02
CA ASN A 171 12.83 -7.08 -3.59
C ASN A 171 12.57 -8.11 -2.49
N THR A 172 11.75 -7.77 -1.49
CA THR A 172 11.41 -8.67 -0.38
C THR A 172 10.62 -9.90 -0.85
N ALA A 173 9.61 -9.71 -1.70
CA ALA A 173 8.80 -10.81 -2.21
C ALA A 173 9.61 -11.70 -3.18
N ALA A 174 10.42 -11.09 -4.04
CA ALA A 174 11.31 -11.77 -4.97
C ALA A 174 12.36 -12.61 -4.25
N LEU A 175 12.97 -12.06 -3.19
CA LEU A 175 13.94 -12.78 -2.35
C LEU A 175 13.30 -14.02 -1.71
N ALA A 176 12.12 -13.86 -1.10
CA ALA A 176 11.40 -14.98 -0.49
C ALA A 176 10.97 -16.02 -1.52
N MET A 177 10.50 -15.59 -2.69
CA MET A 177 10.10 -16.47 -3.79
C MET A 177 11.30 -17.26 -4.33
N ALA A 178 12.44 -16.60 -4.56
CA ALA A 178 13.68 -17.24 -5.02
C ALA A 178 14.16 -18.29 -4.02
N HIS A 179 14.15 -17.96 -2.73
CA HIS A 179 14.52 -18.89 -1.66
C HIS A 179 13.62 -20.12 -1.63
N GLU A 180 12.30 -19.95 -1.68
CA GLU A 180 11.34 -21.06 -1.66
C GLU A 180 11.41 -21.92 -2.94
N LEU A 181 11.71 -21.32 -4.09
CA LEU A 181 11.96 -22.04 -5.35
C LEU A 181 13.34 -22.73 -5.40
N GLY A 182 14.24 -22.41 -4.47
CA GLY A 182 15.65 -22.80 -4.53
C GLY A 182 16.38 -22.24 -5.75
N VAL A 183 15.97 -21.08 -6.26
CA VAL A 183 16.55 -20.42 -7.45
C VAL A 183 17.40 -19.22 -7.02
N ARG A 184 18.43 -18.88 -7.80
CA ARG A 184 19.27 -17.72 -7.53
C ARG A 184 18.44 -16.43 -7.57
N TYR A 185 18.53 -15.63 -6.51
CA TYR A 185 18.09 -14.23 -6.50
C TYR A 185 19.22 -13.34 -7.04
N SER A 186 18.88 -12.33 -7.85
CA SER A 186 19.84 -11.34 -8.32
C SER A 186 19.18 -9.98 -8.56
N GLU A 187 19.92 -8.90 -8.28
CA GLU A 187 19.52 -7.54 -8.61
C GLU A 187 19.87 -7.22 -10.08
N GLY A 188 19.30 -8.00 -10.99
CA GLY A 188 19.55 -7.87 -12.43
C GLY A 188 18.98 -6.58 -13.05
N LEU A 189 18.15 -5.86 -12.31
CA LEU A 189 17.67 -4.51 -12.65
C LEU A 189 18.08 -3.56 -11.54
N TYR A 190 18.87 -2.54 -11.87
CA TYR A 190 19.24 -1.48 -10.94
C TYR A 190 18.34 -0.26 -11.14
N LYS A 191 17.75 0.27 -10.07
CA LYS A 191 16.98 1.52 -10.13
C LYS A 191 17.90 2.72 -9.95
N ASN A 192 17.93 3.57 -10.97
CA ASN A 192 18.65 4.83 -10.93
C ASN A 192 18.02 5.72 -9.85
N GLN A 193 18.80 6.11 -8.84
CA GLN A 193 18.30 6.90 -7.70
C GLN A 193 18.07 8.37 -8.08
N PHE A 194 18.82 8.88 -9.06
CA PHE A 194 18.87 10.30 -9.43
C PHE A 194 18.08 10.58 -10.71
N VAL A 195 16.83 10.12 -10.79
CA VAL A 195 15.96 10.40 -11.95
C VAL A 195 15.26 11.74 -11.74
N GLY A 196 15.73 12.77 -12.44
CA GLY A 196 15.10 14.09 -12.46
C GLY A 196 13.74 14.11 -13.17
N ARG A 197 12.94 15.15 -12.91
CA ARG A 197 11.71 15.41 -13.68
C ARG A 197 12.08 15.61 -15.15
N THR A 198 11.38 14.94 -16.05
CA THR A 198 11.52 15.18 -17.49
C THR A 198 10.80 16.49 -17.82
N PHE A 199 11.54 17.58 -18.04
CA PHE A 199 10.97 18.81 -18.60
C PHE A 199 10.51 18.57 -20.04
N ILE A 200 9.67 19.47 -20.57
CA ILE A 200 9.08 19.43 -21.92
C ILE A 200 10.14 19.01 -22.95
N MET A 201 10.06 17.77 -23.44
CA MET A 201 10.97 17.27 -24.47
C MET A 201 10.24 17.28 -25.83
N PRO A 202 10.80 17.93 -26.87
CA PRO A 202 10.15 18.03 -28.16
C PRO A 202 10.28 16.70 -28.91
N GLY A 203 9.25 15.86 -28.85
CA GLY A 203 9.15 14.66 -29.69
C GLY A 203 8.55 13.43 -28.98
N GLN A 204 7.66 12.73 -29.68
CA GLN A 204 6.98 11.52 -29.17
C GLN A 204 7.95 10.34 -29.03
N ALA A 205 9.02 10.29 -29.84
CA ALA A 205 10.05 9.25 -29.81
C ALA A 205 10.92 9.27 -28.54
N GLU A 206 11.16 10.44 -27.94
CA GLU A 206 11.99 10.54 -26.72
C GLU A 206 11.22 10.23 -25.43
N ARG A 207 9.87 10.24 -25.46
CA ARG A 207 9.04 9.86 -24.31
C ARG A 207 9.11 8.36 -23.99
N GLN A 208 9.35 7.51 -25.00
CA GLN A 208 9.52 6.06 -24.84
C GLN A 208 10.83 5.70 -24.11
N ARG A 209 11.87 6.54 -24.15
CA ARG A 209 13.12 6.33 -23.38
C ARG A 209 12.99 6.57 -21.86
N SER A 210 11.80 6.84 -21.34
CA SER A 210 11.61 7.20 -19.93
C SER A 210 11.80 6.05 -18.94
N VAL A 211 11.61 4.78 -19.34
CA VAL A 211 11.89 3.62 -18.47
C VAL A 211 13.37 3.28 -18.43
N LEU A 212 14.08 3.38 -19.57
CA LEU A 212 15.55 3.28 -19.64
C LEU A 212 16.25 4.33 -18.75
N ARG A 213 15.61 5.48 -18.51
CA ARG A 213 16.13 6.46 -17.54
C ARG A 213 16.00 5.97 -16.09
N LYS A 214 15.01 5.12 -15.79
CA LYS A 214 14.68 4.68 -14.43
C LYS A 214 15.38 3.38 -14.02
N LEU A 215 15.56 2.46 -14.95
CA LEU A 215 16.11 1.13 -14.70
C LEU A 215 17.25 0.85 -15.66
N SER A 216 18.31 0.25 -15.14
CA SER A 216 19.49 -0.21 -15.89
C SER A 216 19.61 -1.73 -15.74
N PRO A 217 19.67 -2.50 -16.85
CA PRO A 217 19.82 -3.94 -16.77
C PRO A 217 21.28 -4.31 -16.50
N GLN A 218 21.48 -5.39 -15.74
CA GLN A 218 22.79 -6.02 -15.59
C GLN A 218 22.87 -7.20 -16.56
N GLU A 219 23.41 -6.96 -17.75
CA GLU A 219 23.41 -7.92 -18.88
C GLU A 219 24.01 -9.29 -18.51
N ILE A 220 25.08 -9.32 -17.71
CA ILE A 220 25.72 -10.57 -17.25
C ILE A 220 24.76 -11.43 -16.40
N GLU A 221 23.89 -10.78 -15.64
CA GLU A 221 22.89 -11.47 -14.81
C GLU A 221 21.72 -12.00 -15.65
N ILE A 222 21.48 -11.46 -16.85
CA ILE A 222 20.29 -11.72 -17.66
C ILE A 222 20.57 -12.60 -18.90
N SER A 223 21.67 -12.36 -19.61
CA SER A 223 21.93 -12.92 -20.93
C SER A 223 21.94 -14.45 -20.95
N GLY A 224 21.19 -15.02 -21.89
CA GLY A 224 21.05 -16.47 -22.11
C GLY A 224 20.17 -17.21 -21.09
N LYS A 225 19.60 -16.51 -20.10
CA LYS A 225 18.84 -17.14 -18.99
C LYS A 225 17.33 -17.02 -19.15
N THR A 226 16.62 -17.95 -18.53
CA THR A 226 15.19 -17.89 -18.25
C THR A 226 14.99 -17.05 -16.98
N VAL A 227 14.54 -15.82 -17.15
CA VAL A 227 14.38 -14.85 -16.08
C VAL A 227 12.96 -14.87 -15.55
N LEU A 228 12.79 -15.01 -14.23
CA LEU A 228 11.52 -14.74 -13.56
C LEU A 228 11.56 -13.37 -12.90
N LEU A 229 10.81 -12.43 -13.47
CA LEU A 229 10.60 -11.10 -12.92
C LEU A 229 9.51 -11.13 -11.86
N VAL A 230 9.75 -10.46 -10.74
CA VAL A 230 8.74 -10.25 -9.70
C VAL A 230 8.52 -8.75 -9.55
N ASP A 231 7.28 -8.31 -9.69
CA ASP A 231 6.87 -6.91 -9.48
C ASP A 231 5.76 -6.85 -8.41
N ASP A 232 5.61 -5.70 -7.75
CA ASP A 232 4.61 -5.56 -6.69
C ASP A 232 3.19 -5.61 -7.25
N SER A 233 2.92 -4.94 -8.37
CA SER A 233 1.58 -4.81 -8.95
C SER A 233 1.63 -4.44 -10.43
N ILE A 234 0.56 -4.75 -11.17
CA ILE A 234 0.38 -4.31 -12.56
C ILE A 234 -0.86 -3.41 -12.61
N VAL A 235 -0.65 -2.12 -12.89
CA VAL A 235 -1.72 -1.11 -12.94
C VAL A 235 -2.14 -0.81 -14.39
N ARG A 236 -1.27 -0.09 -15.13
CA ARG A 236 -1.50 0.24 -16.56
C ARG A 236 -0.82 -0.75 -17.51
N GLY A 237 0.05 -1.63 -17.00
CA GLY A 237 0.87 -2.56 -17.79
C GLY A 237 2.02 -1.93 -18.59
N THR A 238 2.01 -0.62 -18.84
CA THR A 238 3.04 0.04 -19.66
C THR A 238 4.45 -0.08 -19.06
N THR A 239 4.61 0.11 -17.75
CA THR A 239 5.90 -0.09 -17.09
C THR A 239 6.34 -1.55 -17.17
N SER A 240 5.46 -2.51 -16.87
CA SER A 240 5.77 -3.93 -16.95
C SER A 240 6.20 -4.34 -18.36
N LYS A 241 5.52 -3.82 -19.40
CA LYS A 241 5.89 -4.03 -20.81
C LYS A 241 7.32 -3.55 -21.11
N GLU A 242 7.67 -2.34 -20.69
CA GLU A 242 9.00 -1.80 -20.91
C GLU A 242 10.08 -2.54 -20.10
N VAL A 243 9.75 -3.04 -18.89
CA VAL A 243 10.66 -3.87 -18.09
C VAL A 243 10.91 -5.21 -18.77
N VAL A 244 9.87 -5.90 -19.24
CA VAL A 244 10.01 -7.16 -19.99
C VAL A 244 10.84 -6.95 -21.24
N ARG A 245 10.58 -5.88 -21.99
CA ARG A 245 11.37 -5.49 -23.16
C ARG A 245 12.84 -5.27 -22.79
N LEU A 246 13.12 -4.50 -21.74
CA LEU A 246 14.49 -4.23 -21.28
C LEU A 246 15.27 -5.52 -20.97
N VAL A 247 14.61 -6.49 -20.33
CA VAL A 247 15.21 -7.77 -19.97
C VAL A 247 15.42 -8.65 -21.22
N ARG A 248 14.52 -8.62 -22.19
CA ARG A 248 14.72 -9.29 -23.49
C ARG A 248 15.86 -8.65 -24.28
N ASP A 249 15.92 -7.33 -24.33
CA ASP A 249 16.98 -6.57 -25.02
C ASP A 249 18.36 -6.86 -24.38
N ALA A 250 18.40 -7.13 -23.07
CA ALA A 250 19.60 -7.59 -22.34
C ALA A 250 19.93 -9.10 -22.54
N GLY A 251 19.23 -9.79 -23.45
CA GLY A 251 19.57 -11.13 -23.90
C GLY A 251 18.87 -12.28 -23.17
N ALA A 252 17.79 -12.05 -22.42
CA ALA A 252 17.05 -13.12 -21.76
C ALA A 252 16.47 -14.14 -22.79
N LYS A 253 16.62 -15.43 -22.50
CA LYS A 253 16.07 -16.52 -23.33
C LYS A 253 14.55 -16.57 -23.25
N GLN A 254 14.03 -16.45 -22.04
CA GLN A 254 12.60 -16.42 -21.71
C GLN A 254 12.41 -15.44 -20.54
N VAL A 255 11.27 -14.77 -20.49
CA VAL A 255 10.89 -13.81 -19.46
C VAL A 255 9.54 -14.18 -18.89
N TYR A 256 9.55 -14.75 -17.69
CA TYR A 256 8.37 -14.95 -16.87
C TYR A 256 8.13 -13.73 -16.00
N PHE A 257 6.87 -13.40 -15.75
CA PHE A 257 6.48 -12.25 -14.96
C PHE A 257 5.49 -12.66 -13.88
N VAL A 258 5.77 -12.27 -12.65
CA VAL A 258 4.94 -12.57 -11.48
C VAL A 258 4.59 -11.27 -10.77
N SER A 259 3.31 -11.06 -10.50
CA SER A 259 2.84 -9.93 -9.70
C SER A 259 2.50 -10.39 -8.28
N ALA A 260 3.07 -9.74 -7.27
CA ALA A 260 2.81 -10.01 -5.85
C ALA A 260 1.43 -9.53 -5.38
N CYS A 261 0.71 -8.80 -6.22
CA CYS A 261 -0.66 -8.35 -6.03
C CYS A 261 -1.59 -9.06 -7.03
N PRO A 262 -2.85 -9.33 -6.66
CA PRO A 262 -3.90 -9.66 -7.62
C PRO A 262 -4.11 -8.55 -8.67
N PRO A 263 -4.83 -8.83 -9.75
CA PRO A 263 -5.13 -7.83 -10.76
C PRO A 263 -5.87 -6.61 -10.16
N VAL A 264 -5.38 -5.40 -10.46
CA VAL A 264 -6.03 -4.16 -10.03
C VAL A 264 -7.13 -3.80 -11.03
N VAL A 265 -8.38 -4.02 -10.63
CA VAL A 265 -9.57 -3.96 -11.50
C VAL A 265 -10.46 -2.74 -11.25
N ALA A 266 -10.18 -1.94 -10.22
CA ALA A 266 -11.02 -0.81 -9.86
C ALA A 266 -10.23 0.38 -9.29
N PRO A 267 -10.73 1.63 -9.45
CA PRO A 267 -10.15 2.80 -8.82
C PRO A 267 -10.29 2.75 -7.29
N CYS A 268 -9.49 3.52 -6.56
CA CYS A 268 -9.62 3.64 -5.10
C CYS A 268 -10.20 5.01 -4.71
N PHE A 269 -11.23 4.99 -3.87
CA PHE A 269 -11.84 6.20 -3.29
C PHE A 269 -11.41 6.44 -1.83
N TYR A 270 -10.40 5.70 -1.38
CA TYR A 270 -9.92 5.71 0.00
C TYR A 270 -8.52 6.32 0.15
N GLY A 271 -8.04 7.04 -0.87
CA GLY A 271 -6.79 7.81 -0.80
C GLY A 271 -5.57 7.17 -1.47
N VAL A 272 -5.73 6.05 -2.21
CA VAL A 272 -4.68 5.58 -3.13
C VAL A 272 -4.94 6.16 -4.53
N ASP A 273 -3.97 6.86 -5.11
CA ASP A 273 -4.08 7.46 -6.45
C ASP A 273 -3.97 6.39 -7.55
N PHE A 274 -5.02 5.60 -7.72
CA PHE A 274 -5.16 4.74 -8.89
C PHE A 274 -5.72 5.53 -10.07
N PRO A 275 -5.32 5.17 -11.30
CA PRO A 275 -5.91 5.75 -12.48
C PRO A 275 -7.37 5.31 -12.64
N THR A 276 -8.05 5.87 -13.64
CA THR A 276 -9.45 5.52 -13.93
C THR A 276 -9.59 4.04 -14.34
N ALA A 277 -10.79 3.48 -14.24
CA ALA A 277 -11.06 2.12 -14.70
C ALA A 277 -10.68 1.91 -16.18
N ALA A 278 -10.80 2.95 -17.01
CA ALA A 278 -10.39 2.95 -18.41
C ALA A 278 -8.89 2.68 -18.62
N GLU A 279 -8.06 3.13 -17.66
CA GLU A 279 -6.61 3.08 -17.75
C GLU A 279 -6.03 1.84 -17.06
N LEU A 280 -6.83 1.15 -16.23
CA LEU A 280 -6.45 -0.10 -15.59
C LEU A 280 -6.49 -1.24 -16.61
N ILE A 281 -5.35 -1.90 -16.82
CA ILE A 281 -5.26 -2.97 -17.82
C ILE A 281 -6.13 -4.17 -17.44
N ALA A 282 -6.14 -4.55 -16.16
CA ALA A 282 -6.90 -5.67 -15.65
C ALA A 282 -8.40 -5.40 -15.51
N ALA A 283 -8.85 -4.15 -15.63
CA ALA A 283 -10.28 -3.83 -15.70
C ALA A 283 -10.90 -4.22 -17.06
N ARG A 284 -10.08 -4.40 -18.10
CA ARG A 284 -10.53 -4.62 -19.49
C ARG A 284 -9.96 -5.88 -20.14
N HIS A 285 -8.92 -6.45 -19.56
CA HIS A 285 -8.19 -7.57 -20.13
C HIS A 285 -8.07 -8.72 -19.13
N ASN A 286 -8.15 -9.95 -19.63
CA ASN A 286 -7.86 -11.14 -18.84
C ASN A 286 -6.34 -11.38 -18.72
N GLU A 287 -5.92 -12.35 -17.90
CA GLU A 287 -4.50 -12.67 -17.65
C GLU A 287 -3.72 -12.94 -18.95
N GLU A 288 -4.31 -13.64 -19.91
CA GLU A 288 -3.67 -13.96 -21.19
C GLU A 288 -3.44 -12.71 -22.05
N GLN A 289 -4.46 -11.87 -22.18
CA GLN A 289 -4.36 -10.60 -22.91
C GLN A 289 -3.34 -9.66 -22.26
N ILE A 290 -3.23 -9.66 -20.92
CA ILE A 290 -2.23 -8.87 -20.21
C ILE A 290 -0.82 -9.44 -20.46
N ARG A 291 -0.65 -10.76 -20.40
CA ARG A 291 0.62 -11.43 -20.74
C ARG A 291 1.11 -10.98 -22.11
N ASP A 292 0.24 -11.05 -23.12
CA ASP A 292 0.56 -10.70 -24.49
C ASP A 292 0.87 -9.20 -24.61
N PHE A 293 0.10 -8.34 -23.92
CA PHE A 293 0.34 -6.90 -23.90
C PHE A 293 1.73 -6.54 -23.35
N ILE A 294 2.15 -7.16 -22.24
CA ILE A 294 3.45 -6.92 -21.62
C ILE A 294 4.59 -7.68 -22.33
N GLY A 295 4.28 -8.68 -23.15
CA GLY A 295 5.25 -9.47 -23.91
C GLY A 295 6.00 -10.52 -23.09
N ALA A 296 5.43 -10.96 -21.96
CA ALA A 296 6.01 -12.01 -21.13
C ALA A 296 5.67 -13.41 -21.68
N ASP A 297 6.55 -14.38 -21.48
CA ASP A 297 6.29 -15.78 -21.88
C ASP A 297 5.29 -16.44 -20.92
N ILE A 298 5.33 -16.07 -19.63
CA ILE A 298 4.37 -16.47 -18.60
C ILE A 298 4.01 -15.23 -17.77
N LEU A 299 2.72 -15.08 -17.46
CA LEU A 299 2.24 -14.15 -16.44
C LEU A 299 1.56 -14.96 -15.32
N MET A 300 1.82 -14.58 -14.07
CA MET A 300 1.11 -15.12 -12.91
C MET A 300 0.83 -14.02 -11.89
N TYR A 301 -0.42 -13.92 -11.46
CA TYR A 301 -0.81 -13.07 -10.34
C TYR A 301 -0.88 -13.85 -9.03
N GLN A 302 -0.59 -13.15 -7.93
CA GLN A 302 -1.03 -13.58 -6.60
C GLN A 302 -2.56 -13.69 -6.57
N THR A 303 -3.10 -14.66 -5.83
CA THR A 303 -4.55 -14.70 -5.57
C THR A 303 -4.95 -13.74 -4.45
N ILE A 304 -6.24 -13.38 -4.43
CA ILE A 304 -6.79 -12.59 -3.32
C ILE A 304 -6.59 -13.33 -1.99
N ASP A 305 -6.89 -14.63 -1.95
CA ASP A 305 -6.79 -15.43 -0.74
C ASP A 305 -5.34 -15.54 -0.24
N ASP A 306 -4.38 -15.79 -1.14
CA ASP A 306 -2.96 -15.84 -0.81
C ASP A 306 -2.43 -14.47 -0.32
N LEU A 307 -2.95 -13.37 -0.86
CA LEU A 307 -2.58 -12.03 -0.42
C LEU A 307 -3.15 -11.72 0.97
N VAL A 308 -4.43 -12.03 1.20
CA VAL A 308 -5.07 -11.86 2.51
C VAL A 308 -4.32 -12.70 3.55
N GLU A 309 -4.07 -13.97 3.25
CA GLU A 309 -3.32 -14.89 4.10
C GLU A 309 -1.92 -14.34 4.40
N ALA A 310 -1.21 -13.81 3.39
CA ALA A 310 0.10 -13.21 3.59
C ALA A 310 0.08 -11.99 4.52
N VAL A 311 -1.04 -11.28 4.65
CA VAL A 311 -1.19 -10.18 5.61
C VAL A 311 -1.62 -10.73 6.98
N THR A 312 -2.57 -11.65 7.03
CA THR A 312 -3.27 -12.08 8.25
C THR A 312 -2.71 -13.33 8.93
N ARG A 313 -1.68 -13.99 8.37
CA ARG A 313 -1.10 -15.23 8.95
C ARG A 313 -0.55 -15.04 10.37
N LYS A 314 0.05 -13.88 10.65
CA LYS A 314 0.69 -13.56 11.95
C LYS A 314 0.59 -12.08 12.23
N GLY A 315 0.42 -11.80 13.51
CA GLY A 315 0.29 -10.49 14.12
C GLY A 315 -0.86 -10.56 15.11
N ASP A 316 -0.84 -9.71 16.14
CA ASP A 316 -1.97 -9.57 17.06
C ASP A 316 -2.98 -8.59 16.45
N HIS A 317 -3.59 -9.02 15.35
CA HIS A 317 -4.50 -8.20 14.55
C HIS A 317 -5.91 -8.77 14.57
N ASN A 318 -6.91 -7.89 14.60
CA ASN A 318 -8.34 -8.26 14.52
C ASN A 318 -8.89 -8.14 13.09
N ILE A 319 -8.03 -8.29 12.08
CA ILE A 319 -8.39 -8.16 10.66
C ILE A 319 -9.14 -9.41 10.22
N LYS A 320 -10.46 -9.31 10.03
CA LYS A 320 -11.29 -10.37 9.42
C LYS A 320 -11.25 -10.31 7.90
N ARG A 321 -11.35 -9.09 7.35
CA ARG A 321 -11.27 -8.82 5.92
C ARG A 321 -10.59 -7.47 5.72
N PRO A 322 -9.47 -7.39 4.98
CA PRO A 322 -8.87 -6.12 4.63
C PRO A 322 -9.68 -5.41 3.54
N CYS A 323 -9.48 -4.10 3.39
CA CYS A 323 -10.04 -3.35 2.27
C CYS A 323 -9.27 -3.74 1.00
N MET A 324 -10.00 -4.32 0.05
CA MET A 324 -9.50 -4.78 -1.24
C MET A 324 -10.29 -4.18 -2.40
N ALA A 325 -10.91 -3.01 -2.20
CA ALA A 325 -11.82 -2.41 -3.17
C ALA A 325 -11.23 -2.28 -4.58
N CYS A 326 -9.91 -2.01 -4.70
CA CYS A 326 -9.22 -1.94 -5.98
C CYS A 326 -9.03 -3.30 -6.68
N LEU A 327 -9.22 -4.41 -5.96
CA LEU A 327 -9.04 -5.80 -6.40
C LEU A 327 -10.38 -6.54 -6.56
N ASP A 328 -11.36 -6.27 -5.69
CA ASP A 328 -12.64 -7.00 -5.61
C ASP A 328 -13.90 -6.13 -5.81
N LYS A 329 -13.73 -4.83 -6.04
CA LYS A 329 -14.82 -3.83 -6.20
C LYS A 329 -15.76 -3.70 -4.99
N TRP A 330 -15.39 -4.25 -3.83
CA TRP A 330 -16.16 -4.10 -2.61
C TRP A 330 -15.67 -2.89 -1.82
N TYR A 331 -16.49 -1.83 -1.86
CA TYR A 331 -16.24 -0.59 -1.12
C TYR A 331 -17.00 -0.63 0.20
N VAL A 332 -16.28 -0.81 1.30
CA VAL A 332 -16.84 -1.00 2.65
C VAL A 332 -17.80 0.11 3.11
N THR A 333 -17.64 1.35 2.65
CA THR A 333 -18.49 2.48 3.05
C THR A 333 -19.90 2.46 2.44
N GLY A 334 -20.12 1.63 1.41
CA GLY A 334 -21.44 1.40 0.81
C GLY A 334 -22.02 2.55 -0.02
N ASP A 335 -21.33 3.68 -0.12
CA ASP A 335 -21.77 4.90 -0.80
C ASP A 335 -21.14 5.12 -2.19
N VAL A 336 -20.19 4.25 -2.57
CA VAL A 336 -19.57 4.29 -3.91
C VAL A 336 -20.49 3.64 -4.93
N THR A 337 -21.04 4.45 -5.84
CA THR A 337 -21.97 4.00 -6.88
C THR A 337 -21.28 3.24 -8.01
N GLU A 338 -22.01 2.38 -8.73
CA GLU A 338 -21.46 1.70 -9.93
C GLU A 338 -21.00 2.71 -10.99
N GLU A 339 -21.69 3.85 -11.10
CA GLU A 339 -21.23 4.96 -11.94
C GLU A 339 -19.83 5.40 -11.52
N GLN A 340 -19.62 5.75 -10.24
CA GLN A 340 -18.31 6.15 -9.72
C GLN A 340 -17.23 5.09 -9.97
N LYS A 341 -17.53 3.80 -9.75
CA LYS A 341 -16.61 2.69 -10.02
C LYS A 341 -16.23 2.57 -11.50
N SER A 342 -17.16 2.92 -12.39
CA SER A 342 -16.99 2.83 -13.85
C SER A 342 -16.47 4.12 -14.50
N VAL A 343 -16.45 5.26 -13.80
CA VAL A 343 -16.09 6.57 -14.38
C VAL A 343 -14.73 6.50 -15.07
N LEU A 344 -14.78 6.72 -16.39
CA LEU A 344 -13.68 6.67 -17.35
C LEU A 344 -12.89 8.00 -17.45
N GLY A 345 -13.25 9.02 -16.65
CA GLY A 345 -12.62 10.33 -16.75
C GLY A 345 -13.04 11.34 -15.69
N LYS A 346 -12.33 11.37 -14.56
CA LYS A 346 -11.88 12.58 -13.82
C LYS A 346 -11.23 12.15 -12.50
N LYS A 347 -10.13 12.82 -12.14
CA LYS A 347 -9.51 12.70 -10.82
C LYS A 347 -10.48 13.22 -9.76
N TRP A 348 -10.83 12.39 -8.78
CA TRP A 348 -11.57 12.79 -7.58
C TRP A 348 -10.65 13.41 -6.51
N VAL A 349 -9.77 14.31 -6.94
CA VAL A 349 -9.19 15.29 -6.03
C VAL A 349 -10.00 16.55 -6.26
N THR A 350 -11.13 16.68 -5.55
CA THR A 350 -11.65 18.01 -5.27
C THR A 350 -10.54 18.71 -4.49
N ASN A 351 -9.91 19.72 -5.10
CA ASN A 351 -9.10 20.68 -4.37
C ASN A 351 -9.93 21.12 -3.16
N ILE A 352 -9.48 20.75 -1.96
CA ILE A 352 -9.96 21.32 -0.70
C ILE A 352 -9.27 22.67 -0.55
#